data_AF-A0A256ZFZ2-F1
#
_entry.id   AF-A0A256ZFZ2-F1
#
_cell.length_a   1.000
_cell.length_b   1.000
_cell.length_c   1.000
_cell.angle_alpha   90.00
_cell.angle_beta   90.00
_cell.angle_gamma   90.00
#
_symmetry.space_group_name_H-M   'P 1'
#
loop_
_entity.id
_entity.type
_entity.pdbx_description
1 polymer ?
#
loop_
_entity_poly.entity_id
_entity_poly.type
_entity_poly.pdbx_seq_one_letter_code
_entity_poly.pdbx_strand_id
1 'polypeptide(L)'
;MSRKLAEKISRREALYEIRQRMKFKRSEDFEAFEEVFDRATLMSVYKLMVKGTVGEIYGCIKAGKECRLFWGKMPDGREIAIKIYLTS
;
A
#
# COMPACT_ATOMS: atom_id res chain seq x y z
N MET A 1 15.09 -0.47 29.29
CA MET A 1 14.85 -1.48 28.23
C MET A 1 13.40 -1.58 27.75
N SER A 2 12.38 -1.09 28.47
CA SER A 2 10.97 -1.30 28.07
C SER A 2 10.43 -0.42 26.92
N ARG A 3 10.89 0.83 26.76
CA ARG A 3 10.39 1.75 25.70
C ARG A 3 10.66 1.26 24.27
N LYS A 4 11.90 0.85 23.98
CA LYS A 4 12.27 0.36 22.64
C LYS A 4 11.50 -0.90 22.23
N LEU A 5 11.17 -1.77 23.19
CA LEU A 5 10.38 -2.97 22.94
C LEU A 5 8.92 -2.61 22.67
N ALA A 6 8.33 -1.70 23.46
CA ALA A 6 6.97 -1.20 23.24
C ALA A 6 6.81 -0.48 21.89
N GLU A 7 7.75 0.38 21.50
CA GLU A 7 7.76 1.02 20.18
C GLU A 7 7.86 0.00 19.04
N LYS A 8 8.68 -1.06 19.21
CA LYS A 8 8.84 -2.11 18.20
C LYS A 8 7.57 -2.96 18.04
N ILE A 9 6.88 -3.25 19.15
CA ILE A 9 5.58 -3.94 19.16
C ILE A 9 4.53 -3.07 18.46
N SER A 10 4.39 -1.81 18.86
CA SER A 10 3.47 -0.85 18.25
C SER A 10 3.72 -0.68 16.75
N ARG A 11 4.98 -0.60 16.33
CA ARG A 11 5.33 -0.53 14.90
C ARG A 11 4.95 -1.81 14.15
N ARG A 12 5.11 -2.98 14.77
CA ARG A 12 4.73 -4.26 14.14
C ARG A 12 3.22 -4.37 13.98
N GLU A 13 2.46 -3.96 14.99
CA GLU A 13 0.99 -3.91 14.96
C GLU A 13 0.49 -2.93 13.89
N ALA A 14 1.05 -1.72 13.84
CA ALA A 14 0.71 -0.74 12.81
C ALA A 14 1.01 -1.25 11.39
N LEU A 15 2.15 -1.91 11.19
CA LEU A 15 2.50 -2.52 9.90
C LEU A 15 1.62 -3.71 9.55
N TYR A 16 1.13 -4.46 10.54
CA TYR A 16 0.18 -5.53 10.33
C TYR A 16 -1.17 -4.96 9.89
N GLU A 17 -1.67 -3.95 10.59
CA GLU A 17 -2.91 -3.26 10.28
C GLU A 17 -2.89 -2.62 8.89
N ILE A 18 -1.81 -1.89 8.56
CA ILE A 18 -1.62 -1.29 7.23
C ILE A 18 -1.63 -2.36 6.13
N ARG A 19 -1.02 -3.53 6.37
CA ARG A 19 -1.09 -4.65 5.43
C ARG A 19 -2.49 -5.19 5.25
N GLN A 20 -3.31 -5.27 6.31
CA GLN A 20 -4.71 -5.70 6.20
C GLN A 20 -5.57 -4.74 5.36
N ARG A 21 -5.16 -3.48 5.23
CA ARG A 21 -5.83 -2.47 4.39
C ARG A 21 -5.45 -2.56 2.90
N MET A 22 -4.51 -3.44 2.54
CA MET A 22 -4.21 -3.80 1.16
C MET A 22 -5.04 -5.03 0.78
N LYS A 23 -6.07 -4.83 -0.06
CA LYS A 23 -7.10 -5.82 -0.38
C LYS A 23 -6.98 -6.29 -1.82
N PHE A 24 -6.12 -7.29 -2.05
CA PHE A 24 -5.95 -7.97 -3.33
C PHE A 24 -6.82 -9.22 -3.37
N LYS A 25 -7.64 -9.39 -4.42
CA LYS A 25 -8.65 -10.46 -4.47
C LYS A 25 -8.32 -11.57 -5.46
N ARG A 26 -7.42 -11.32 -6.41
CA ARG A 26 -7.09 -12.26 -7.48
C ARG A 26 -5.58 -12.40 -7.67
N SER A 27 -5.13 -13.48 -8.31
CA SER A 27 -3.72 -13.72 -8.61
C SER A 27 -3.10 -12.60 -9.46
N GLU A 28 -3.85 -12.04 -10.41
CA GLU A 28 -3.36 -10.95 -11.27
C GLU A 28 -3.11 -9.65 -10.49
N ASP A 29 -3.84 -9.45 -9.39
CA ASP A 29 -3.59 -8.31 -8.50
C ASP A 29 -2.23 -8.43 -7.80
N PHE A 30 -1.85 -9.65 -7.41
CA PHE A 30 -0.57 -9.93 -6.78
C PHE A 30 0.58 -9.79 -7.76
N GLU A 31 0.45 -10.30 -8.99
CA GLU A 31 1.46 -10.11 -10.04
C GLU A 31 1.64 -8.62 -10.37
N ALA A 32 0.53 -7.89 -10.55
CA ALA A 32 0.59 -6.44 -10.79
C ALA A 32 1.20 -5.66 -9.62
N PHE A 33 0.99 -6.14 -8.39
CA PHE A 33 1.61 -5.58 -7.20
C PHE A 33 3.12 -5.86 -7.19
N GLU A 34 3.54 -7.10 -7.40
CA GLU A 34 4.95 -7.50 -7.42
C GLU A 34 5.76 -6.77 -8.50
N GLU A 35 5.16 -6.49 -9.67
CA GLU A 35 5.83 -5.76 -10.75
C GLU A 35 6.17 -4.29 -10.43
N VAL A 36 5.38 -3.61 -9.59
CA VAL A 36 5.57 -2.17 -9.31
C VAL A 36 6.00 -1.85 -7.88
N PHE A 37 5.87 -2.80 -6.95
CA PHE A 37 6.21 -2.59 -5.55
C PHE A 37 7.56 -3.17 -5.18
N ASP A 38 8.62 -2.47 -5.58
CA ASP A 38 9.90 -2.63 -4.91
C ASP A 38 9.81 -2.19 -3.43
N ARG A 39 10.84 -2.50 -2.64
CA ARG A 39 10.83 -2.16 -1.20
C ARG A 39 10.65 -0.66 -0.96
N ALA A 40 11.23 0.20 -1.80
CA ALA A 40 11.16 1.65 -1.63
C ALA A 40 9.75 2.19 -1.90
N THR A 41 9.09 1.69 -2.94
CA THR A 41 7.71 2.04 -3.31
C THR A 41 6.74 1.57 -2.23
N LEU A 42 6.90 0.35 -1.72
CA LEU A 42 6.08 -0.17 -0.63
C LEU A 42 6.18 0.70 0.63
N MET A 43 7.41 1.10 1.00
CA MET A 43 7.62 1.99 2.15
C MET A 43 7.03 3.39 1.92
N SER A 44 7.05 3.89 0.69
CA SER A 44 6.44 5.18 0.33
C SER A 44 4.92 5.13 0.47
N VAL A 45 4.30 4.05 0.00
CA VAL A 45 2.86 3.83 0.18
C VAL A 45 2.49 3.70 1.65
N TYR A 46 3.26 2.96 2.46
CA TYR A 46 3.03 2.89 3.90
C TYR A 46 3.10 4.26 4.57
N LYS A 47 4.03 5.14 4.18
CA LYS A 47 4.08 6.52 4.70
C LYS A 47 2.82 7.30 4.36
N LEU A 48 2.28 7.16 3.14
CA LEU A 48 1.02 7.79 2.74
C LEU A 48 -0.18 7.27 3.54
N MET A 49 -0.17 5.98 3.87
CA MET A 49 -1.21 5.37 4.69
C MET A 49 -1.14 5.82 6.16
N VAL A 50 0.07 5.88 6.74
CA VAL A 50 0.28 6.44 8.09
C VAL A 50 -0.13 7.91 8.16
N LYS A 51 0.14 8.69 7.11
CA LYS A 51 -0.26 10.11 7.03
C LYS A 51 -1.78 10.28 6.89
N GLY A 52 -2.54 9.22 6.59
CA GLY A 52 -3.97 9.30 6.32
C GLY A 52 -4.31 9.88 4.95
N THR A 53 -3.36 9.90 4.01
CA THR A 53 -3.64 10.29 2.62
C THR A 53 -4.28 9.15 1.84
N VAL A 54 -3.91 7.90 2.16
CA VAL A 54 -4.51 6.68 1.61
C VAL A 54 -5.05 5.85 2.78
N GLY A 55 -6.33 5.48 2.74
CA GLY A 55 -6.94 4.60 3.73
C GLY A 55 -6.79 3.13 3.35
N GLU A 56 -7.24 2.78 2.16
CA GLU A 56 -7.25 1.41 1.64
C GLU A 56 -6.75 1.38 0.19
N ILE A 57 -6.09 0.28 -0.19
CA ILE A 57 -5.65 0.01 -1.56
C ILE A 57 -6.25 -1.32 -1.98
N TYR A 58 -6.81 -1.34 -3.18
CA TYR A 58 -7.42 -2.49 -3.80
C TYR A 58 -6.60 -2.95 -5.02
N GLY A 59 -7.08 -3.99 -5.69
CA GLY A 59 -6.50 -4.55 -6.90
C GLY A 59 -6.20 -3.55 -8.02
N CYS A 60 -5.42 -4.04 -8.99
CA CYS A 60 -5.04 -3.26 -10.16
C CYS A 60 -6.25 -3.08 -11.08
N ILE A 61 -6.59 -1.83 -11.39
CA ILE A 61 -7.65 -1.48 -12.35
C ILE A 61 -7.13 -1.64 -13.78
N LYS A 62 -5.90 -1.17 -14.03
CA LYS A 62 -5.33 -1.11 -15.37
C LYS A 62 -3.81 -1.21 -15.36
N ALA A 63 -3.30 -2.01 -16.29
CA ALA A 63 -1.88 -2.04 -16.63
C ALA A 63 -1.58 -1.09 -17.79
N GLY A 64 -0.58 -0.24 -17.62
CA GLY A 64 0.03 0.56 -18.67
C GLY A 64 1.49 0.17 -18.86
N LYS A 65 2.09 0.61 -19.98
CA LYS A 65 3.50 0.29 -20.32
C LYS A 65 4.50 0.75 -19.25
N GLU A 66 4.20 1.87 -18.58
CA GLU A 66 5.10 2.55 -17.66
C GLU A 66 4.55 2.63 -16.24
N CYS A 67 3.35 2.11 -16.00
CA CYS A 67 2.68 2.26 -14.72
C CYS A 67 1.57 1.23 -14.50
N ARG A 68 1.22 0.99 -13.23
CA ARG A 68 -0.02 0.31 -12.84
C ARG A 68 -0.93 1.29 -12.12
N LEU A 69 -2.23 1.18 -12.38
CA LEU A 69 -3.27 1.99 -11.77
C LEU A 69 -4.07 1.13 -10.79
N PHE A 70 -4.06 1.51 -9.52
CA PHE A 70 -4.80 0.82 -8.45
C PHE A 70 -6.00 1.65 -8.03
N TRP A 71 -7.04 0.97 -7.58
CA TRP A 71 -8.15 1.60 -6.88
C TRP A 71 -7.81 1.76 -5.42
N GLY A 72 -8.17 2.89 -4.82
CA GLY A 72 -8.00 3.12 -3.39
C GLY A 72 -9.15 3.93 -2.80
N LYS A 73 -9.15 4.03 -1.48
CA LYS A 73 -10.02 4.93 -0.73
C LYS A 73 -9.21 5.75 0.25
N MET A 74 -9.59 7.00 0.45
CA MET A 74 -9.12 7.83 1.55
C MET A 74 -9.75 7.38 2.89
N PRO A 75 -9.23 7.82 4.05
CA PRO A 75 -9.84 7.48 5.35
C PRO A 75 -11.30 7.92 5.51
N ASP A 76 -11.72 8.96 4.79
CA ASP A 76 -13.11 9.45 4.77
C ASP A 76 -14.01 8.69 3.77
N GLY A 77 -13.49 7.66 3.11
CA GLY A 77 -14.22 6.82 2.17
C GLY A 77 -14.25 7.33 0.74
N ARG A 78 -13.70 8.52 0.44
CA ARG A 78 -13.62 9.02 -0.94
C ARG A 78 -12.74 8.11 -1.80
N GLU A 79 -13.21 7.84 -3.01
CA GLU A 79 -12.48 7.00 -3.97
C GLU A 79 -11.33 7.77 -4.61
N ILE A 80 -10.19 7.09 -4.77
CA ILE A 80 -8.99 7.64 -5.39
C ILE A 80 -8.39 6.62 -6.35
N ALA A 81 -7.68 7.13 -7.36
CA ALA A 81 -6.85 6.33 -8.25
C ALA A 81 -5.38 6.49 -7.84
N ILE A 82 -4.68 5.39 -7.62
CA ILE A 82 -3.27 5.37 -7.20
C ILE A 82 -2.44 4.88 -8.37
N LYS A 83 -1.73 5.80 -9.01
CA LYS A 83 -0.87 5.49 -10.16
C LYS A 83 0.57 5.31 -9.69
N ILE A 84 1.13 4.14 -9.93
CA ILE A 84 2.50 3.79 -9.56
C ILE A 84 3.29 3.56 -10.84
N TYR A 85 4.35 4.31 -11.01
CA TYR A 85 5.23 4.21 -12.16
C TYR A 85 6.25 3.09 -11.94
N LEU A 86 6.57 2.36 -13.00
CA LEU A 86 7.67 1.41 -13.03
C LEU A 86 8.99 2.19 -12.96
N THR A 87 9.87 1.83 -12.03
CA THR A 87 11.13 2.53 -11.78
C THR A 87 12.36 1.73 -12.19
N SER A 88 12.20 0.81 -13.16
CA SER A 88 13.28 0.00 -13.73
C SER A 88 14.52 0.80 -14.09
#